data_AF-A0A1H3FM40-F1
#
_entry.id   AF-A0A1H3FM40-F1
#
_cell.length_a   1.000
_cell.length_b   1.000
_cell.length_c   1.000
_cell.angle_alpha   90.00
_cell.angle_beta   90.00
_cell.angle_gamma   90.00
#
_symmetry.space_group_name_H-M   'P 1'
#
loop_
_entity.id
_entity.type
_entity.pdbx_description
1 polymer ?
#
loop_
_entity_poly.entity_id
_entity_poly.type
_entity_poly.pdbx_seq_one_letter_code
_entity_poly.pdbx_strand_id
1 'polypeptide(L)'
;MILTDFLRALSQFGSDARFRRVLWRGVGLTLALLIAACALVVWGVGLFVGDAVTLPWIGTVTWVDNAAGFAAIPLMLVLSIFLMVPVASAITSLFLEDVAQAVEDRHYPAAGTAGAVPLGDQVQDSLGFFATLIAANAAALVLYLFVAPLAPFIFWGLNGFLLGREYFTLAAMRRVGRAQAKVLRKRHRLTIWAAGVMMAVPLTIPVINLAVPVLGAATFTHLFHRVTRGRA
;
A
#
# COMPACT_ATOMS: atom_id res chain seq x y z
N MET A 1 -17.11 -20.45 -2.18
CA MET A 1 -16.84 -19.75 -3.46
C MET A 1 -15.58 -18.89 -3.37
N ILE A 2 -15.51 -17.89 -2.48
CA ILE A 2 -14.26 -17.12 -2.25
C ILE A 2 -13.14 -17.98 -1.63
N LEU A 3 -13.48 -18.88 -0.69
CA LEU A 3 -12.52 -19.78 -0.04
C LEU A 3 -11.86 -20.76 -1.05
N THR A 4 -12.61 -21.19 -2.07
CA THR A 4 -12.14 -22.05 -3.15
C THR A 4 -11.22 -21.31 -4.13
N ASP A 5 -11.48 -20.02 -4.38
CA ASP A 5 -10.59 -19.19 -5.21
C ASP A 5 -9.29 -18.85 -4.46
N PHE A 6 -9.36 -18.63 -3.15
CA PHE A 6 -8.20 -18.45 -2.27
C PHE A 6 -7.35 -19.73 -2.16
N LEU A 7 -7.98 -20.89 -1.97
CA LEU A 7 -7.30 -22.19 -1.97
C LEU A 7 -6.70 -22.53 -3.35
N ARG A 8 -7.36 -22.14 -4.44
CA ARG A 8 -6.80 -22.25 -5.80
C ARG A 8 -5.59 -21.35 -5.99
N ALA A 9 -5.65 -20.10 -5.53
CA ALA A 9 -4.50 -19.18 -5.56
C ALA A 9 -3.33 -19.76 -4.73
N LEU A 10 -3.60 -20.32 -3.55
CA LEU A 10 -2.59 -21.00 -2.73
C LEU A 10 -2.01 -22.24 -3.42
N SER A 11 -2.82 -23.02 -4.15
CA SER A 11 -2.33 -24.17 -4.91
C SER A 11 -1.49 -23.77 -6.14
N GLN A 12 -1.78 -22.60 -6.73
CA GLN A 12 -1.02 -22.03 -7.84
C GLN A 12 0.37 -21.52 -7.42
N PHE A 13 0.57 -21.18 -6.13
CA PHE A 13 1.90 -20.87 -5.59
C PHE A 13 2.90 -22.03 -5.78
N GLY A 14 2.43 -23.28 -5.72
CA GLY A 14 3.26 -24.48 -5.86
C GLY A 14 3.55 -24.88 -7.31
N SER A 15 2.58 -24.71 -8.22
CA SER A 15 2.62 -25.31 -9.57
C SER A 15 3.05 -24.36 -10.69
N ASP A 16 2.82 -23.05 -10.57
CA ASP A 16 3.05 -22.12 -11.68
C ASP A 16 4.39 -21.37 -11.56
N ALA A 17 5.36 -21.74 -12.41
CA ALA A 17 6.67 -21.11 -12.48
C ALA A 17 6.62 -19.63 -12.88
N ARG A 18 5.58 -19.20 -13.59
CA ARG A 18 5.44 -17.81 -14.06
C ARG A 18 4.93 -16.91 -12.95
N PHE A 19 3.98 -17.38 -12.14
CA PHE A 19 3.49 -16.68 -10.96
C PHE A 19 4.59 -16.51 -9.91
N ARG A 20 5.36 -17.59 -9.64
CA ARG A 20 6.55 -17.53 -8.79
C ARG A 20 7.57 -16.51 -9.29
N ARG A 21 7.80 -16.42 -10.61
CA ARG A 21 8.76 -15.45 -11.17
C ARG A 21 8.33 -14.00 -10.94
N VAL A 22 7.03 -13.69 -11.07
CA VAL A 22 6.49 -12.35 -10.78
C VAL A 22 6.58 -12.05 -9.29
N LEU A 23 6.26 -13.02 -8.43
CA LEU A 23 6.38 -12.88 -6.98
C LEU A 23 7.85 -12.68 -6.56
N TRP A 24 8.77 -13.52 -7.02
CA TRP A 24 10.21 -13.41 -6.70
C TRP A 24 10.83 -12.14 -7.25
N ARG A 25 10.36 -11.64 -8.41
CA ARG A 25 10.73 -10.29 -8.88
C ARG A 25 10.18 -9.22 -7.96
N GLY A 26 8.94 -9.36 -7.50
CA GLY A 26 8.33 -8.43 -6.55
C GLY A 26 9.05 -8.38 -5.21
N VAL A 27 9.31 -9.56 -4.63
CA VAL A 27 10.09 -9.73 -3.39
C VAL A 27 11.53 -9.26 -3.57
N GLY A 28 12.18 -9.62 -4.68
CA GLY A 28 13.56 -9.23 -4.99
C GLY A 28 13.71 -7.73 -5.19
N LEU A 29 12.79 -7.10 -5.91
CA LEU A 29 12.77 -5.63 -6.08
C LEU A 29 12.48 -4.95 -4.74
N THR A 30 11.56 -5.49 -3.93
CA THR A 30 11.29 -4.99 -2.57
C THR A 30 12.53 -5.06 -1.68
N LEU A 31 13.24 -6.19 -1.68
CA LEU A 31 14.50 -6.35 -0.94
C LEU A 31 15.57 -5.40 -1.46
N ALA A 32 15.73 -5.29 -2.78
CA ALA A 32 16.71 -4.40 -3.39
C ALA A 32 16.41 -2.93 -3.05
N LEU A 33 15.14 -2.52 -3.07
CA LEU A 33 14.73 -1.18 -2.67
C LEU A 33 14.98 -0.91 -1.19
N LEU A 34 14.70 -1.90 -0.33
CA LEU A 34 14.96 -1.82 1.10
C LEU A 34 16.47 -1.68 1.36
N ILE A 35 17.30 -2.49 0.71
CA ILE A 35 18.77 -2.43 0.82
C ILE A 35 19.28 -1.08 0.30
N ALA A 36 18.78 -0.61 -0.84
CA ALA A 36 19.17 0.68 -1.42
C ALA A 36 18.76 1.85 -0.52
N ALA A 37 17.57 1.80 0.07
CA ALA A 37 17.10 2.81 1.02
C ALA A 37 17.90 2.78 2.33
N CYS A 38 18.20 1.59 2.87
CA CYS A 38 19.14 1.43 3.98
C CYS A 38 20.48 2.07 3.65
N ALA A 39 21.05 1.74 2.49
CA ALA A 39 22.34 2.26 2.07
C ALA A 39 22.33 3.78 1.90
N LEU A 40 21.27 4.35 1.30
CA LEU A 40 21.10 5.80 1.15
C LEU A 40 20.95 6.52 2.49
N VAL A 41 20.21 5.95 3.43
CA VAL A 41 20.05 6.52 4.77
C VAL A 41 21.37 6.45 5.54
N VAL A 42 22.05 5.30 5.53
CA VAL A 42 23.36 5.14 6.18
C VAL A 42 24.38 6.10 5.58
N TRP A 43 24.43 6.19 4.24
CA TRP A 43 25.31 7.11 3.53
C TRP A 43 24.97 8.57 3.84
N GLY A 44 23.69 8.94 3.80
CA GLY A 44 23.21 10.28 4.12
C GLY A 44 23.51 10.68 5.55
N VAL A 45 23.25 9.81 6.53
CA VAL A 45 23.61 10.03 7.93
C VAL A 45 25.13 10.18 8.08
N GLY A 46 25.92 9.34 7.42
CA GLY A 46 27.39 9.45 7.43
C GLY A 46 27.91 10.80 6.94
N LEU A 47 27.26 11.41 5.95
CA LEU A 47 27.61 12.75 5.45
C LEU A 47 27.37 13.87 6.47
N PHE A 48 26.33 13.77 7.29
CA PHE A 48 25.97 14.81 8.27
C PHE A 48 26.60 14.61 9.65
N VAL A 49 26.95 13.37 9.98
CA VAL A 49 27.25 12.95 11.36
C VAL A 49 28.70 12.46 11.52
N GLY A 50 29.36 12.05 10.43
CA GLY A 50 30.70 11.44 10.49
C GLY A 50 30.70 10.02 11.07
N ASP A 51 31.87 9.39 11.16
CA ASP A 51 32.02 7.98 11.58
C ASP A 51 31.73 7.73 13.08
N ALA A 52 31.60 8.80 13.88
CA ALA A 52 31.35 8.73 15.32
C ALA A 52 30.53 9.92 15.81
N VAL A 53 29.59 9.64 16.73
CA VAL A 53 28.82 10.69 17.44
C VAL A 53 29.26 10.76 18.88
N THR A 54 29.74 11.93 19.31
CA THR A 54 29.94 12.26 20.72
C THR A 54 28.67 12.87 21.29
N LEU A 55 27.92 12.07 22.05
CA LEU A 55 26.75 12.56 22.78
C LEU A 55 27.17 13.00 24.20
N PRO A 56 26.73 14.19 24.67
CA PRO A 56 26.93 14.57 26.06
C PRO A 56 26.27 13.53 26.97
N TRP A 57 27.02 13.05 27.97
CA TRP A 57 26.61 12.04 28.98
C TRP A 57 26.65 10.56 28.55
N ILE A 58 26.73 10.25 27.25
CA ILE A 58 26.71 8.85 26.74
C ILE A 58 28.08 8.41 26.20
N GLY A 59 28.95 9.35 25.83
CA GLY A 59 30.29 9.06 25.29
C GLY A 59 30.33 8.99 23.76
N THR A 60 31.46 8.54 23.21
CA THR A 60 31.67 8.30 21.76
C THR A 60 30.94 7.05 21.31
N VAL A 61 29.92 7.21 20.46
CA VAL A 61 29.21 6.10 19.81
C VAL A 61 29.77 5.90 18.40
N THR A 62 30.54 4.83 18.21
CA THR A 62 30.95 4.32 16.89
C THR A 62 29.90 3.33 16.39
N TRP A 63 29.22 3.67 15.27
CA TRP A 63 28.06 2.93 14.76
C TRP A 63 28.36 1.49 14.31
N VAL A 64 29.61 1.21 13.94
CA VAL A 64 30.04 -0.10 13.43
C VAL A 64 30.28 -1.12 14.56
N ASP A 65 30.74 -0.67 15.74
CA ASP A 65 31.12 -1.57 16.84
C ASP A 65 30.05 -1.71 17.94
N ASN A 66 29.14 -0.75 18.08
CA ASN A 66 28.15 -0.71 19.17
C ASN A 66 26.70 -1.00 18.72
N ALA A 67 26.51 -1.87 17.73
CA ALA A 67 25.19 -2.40 17.33
C ALA A 67 24.45 -3.16 18.47
N ALA A 68 25.13 -3.45 19.59
CA ALA A 68 24.62 -4.20 20.73
C ALA A 68 24.24 -3.34 21.96
N GLY A 69 24.43 -2.02 21.93
CA GLY A 69 24.15 -1.15 23.08
C GLY A 69 22.68 -0.70 23.15
N PHE A 70 22.12 -0.55 24.36
CA PHE A 70 20.75 -0.01 24.58
C PHE A 70 20.51 1.37 23.91
N ALA A 71 21.57 2.17 23.69
CA ALA A 71 21.51 3.44 22.96
C ALA A 71 21.22 3.29 21.45
N ALA A 72 21.46 2.11 20.86
CA ALA A 72 21.12 1.81 19.47
C ALA A 72 19.62 1.53 19.28
N ILE A 73 18.88 1.17 20.35
CA ILE A 73 17.46 0.82 20.26
C ILE A 73 16.57 2.02 19.85
N PRO A 74 16.67 3.21 20.48
CA PRO A 74 15.90 4.38 20.05
C PRO A 74 16.26 4.81 18.63
N LEU A 75 17.56 4.78 18.28
CA LEU A 75 17.99 5.09 16.92
C LEU A 75 17.41 4.09 15.91
N MET A 76 17.53 2.79 16.17
CA MET A 76 16.99 1.73 15.30
C MET A 76 15.49 1.86 15.13
N LEU A 77 14.74 2.24 16.17
CA LEU A 77 13.31 2.52 16.09
C LEU A 77 13.01 3.73 15.19
N VAL A 78 13.72 4.84 15.38
CA VAL A 78 13.55 6.05 14.56
C VAL A 78 13.94 5.78 13.11
N LEU A 79 15.08 5.11 12.89
CA LEU A 79 15.56 4.73 11.57
C LEU A 79 14.60 3.75 10.89
N SER A 80 14.03 2.80 11.63
CA SER A 80 13.02 1.86 11.12
C SER A 80 11.76 2.58 10.65
N ILE A 81 11.24 3.54 11.43
CA ILE A 81 10.09 4.36 11.02
C ILE A 81 10.44 5.19 9.78
N PHE A 82 11.63 5.81 9.77
CA PHE A 82 12.08 6.65 8.67
C PHE A 82 12.39 5.87 7.40
N LEU A 83 12.80 4.61 7.48
CA LEU A 83 12.97 3.72 6.31
C LEU A 83 11.65 3.13 5.84
N MET A 84 10.81 2.71 6.78
CA MET A 84 9.55 2.05 6.47
C MET A 84 8.66 2.94 5.62
N VAL A 85 8.54 4.24 5.95
CA VAL A 85 7.64 5.15 5.25
C VAL A 85 8.04 5.38 3.78
N PRO A 86 9.28 5.77 3.43
CA PRO A 86 9.71 5.95 2.04
C PRO A 86 9.75 4.65 1.24
N VAL A 87 10.21 3.55 1.84
CA VAL A 87 10.28 2.24 1.15
C VAL A 87 8.88 1.74 0.84
N ALA A 88 7.97 1.77 1.82
CA ALA A 88 6.57 1.41 1.61
C ALA A 88 5.92 2.32 0.55
N SER A 89 6.18 3.63 0.59
CA SER A 89 5.66 4.58 -0.40
C SER A 89 6.17 4.28 -1.81
N ALA A 90 7.47 4.00 -1.97
CA ALA A 90 8.08 3.74 -3.27
C ALA A 90 7.62 2.39 -3.85
N ILE A 91 7.53 1.35 -3.02
CA ILE A 91 6.96 0.05 -3.42
C ILE A 91 5.50 0.24 -3.83
N THR A 92 4.71 0.93 -3.02
CA THR A 92 3.29 1.14 -3.31
C THR A 92 3.12 1.89 -4.63
N SER A 93 3.89 2.96 -4.87
CA SER A 93 3.80 3.75 -6.10
C SER A 93 4.22 2.98 -7.35
N LEU A 94 5.37 2.28 -7.32
CA LEU A 94 5.89 1.56 -8.49
C LEU A 94 5.07 0.31 -8.79
N PHE A 95 4.71 -0.47 -7.77
CA PHE A 95 4.00 -1.74 -7.99
C PHE A 95 2.54 -1.54 -8.35
N LEU A 96 1.84 -0.53 -7.83
CA LEU A 96 0.42 -0.36 -8.14
C LEU A 96 0.19 -0.10 -9.62
N GLU A 97 1.01 0.77 -10.22
CA GLU A 97 0.84 1.14 -11.62
C GLU A 97 1.13 -0.05 -12.55
N ASP A 98 2.24 -0.73 -12.30
CA ASP A 98 2.68 -1.90 -13.06
C ASP A 98 1.72 -3.09 -12.91
N VAL A 99 1.24 -3.37 -11.70
CA VAL A 99 0.31 -4.49 -11.46
C VAL A 99 -1.02 -4.24 -12.17
N ALA A 100 -1.56 -3.03 -12.05
CA ALA A 100 -2.82 -2.72 -12.74
C ALA A 100 -2.65 -2.72 -14.27
N GLN A 101 -1.51 -2.28 -14.82
CA GLN A 101 -1.24 -2.41 -16.25
C GLN A 101 -1.15 -3.89 -16.66
N ALA A 102 -0.41 -4.73 -15.91
CA ALA A 102 -0.28 -6.14 -16.19
C ALA A 102 -1.62 -6.89 -16.13
N VAL A 103 -2.51 -6.50 -15.22
CA VAL A 103 -3.88 -7.03 -15.13
C VAL A 103 -4.69 -6.63 -16.36
N GLU A 104 -4.58 -5.38 -16.81
CA GLU A 104 -5.26 -4.89 -18.02
C GLU A 104 -4.74 -5.56 -19.28
N ASP A 105 -3.43 -5.69 -19.46
CA ASP A 105 -2.83 -6.37 -20.61
C ASP A 105 -3.29 -7.83 -20.70
N ARG A 106 -3.49 -8.49 -19.55
CA ARG A 106 -3.91 -9.89 -19.49
C ARG A 106 -5.41 -10.09 -19.67
N HIS A 107 -6.24 -9.27 -19.02
CA HIS A 107 -7.68 -9.51 -18.89
C HIS A 107 -8.53 -8.52 -19.71
N TYR A 108 -7.96 -7.39 -20.10
CA TYR A 108 -8.62 -6.29 -20.80
C TYR A 108 -7.76 -5.78 -21.97
N PRO A 109 -7.34 -6.64 -22.92
CA PRO A 109 -6.40 -6.26 -23.98
C PRO A 109 -6.93 -5.14 -24.90
N ALA A 110 -8.26 -4.98 -24.98
CA ALA A 110 -8.90 -3.90 -25.73
C ALA A 110 -8.87 -2.53 -25.03
N ALA A 111 -8.39 -2.44 -23.78
CA ALA A 111 -8.36 -1.19 -23.03
C ALA A 111 -7.24 -0.24 -23.48
N GLY A 112 -6.23 -0.73 -24.21
CA GLY A 112 -5.08 0.07 -24.64
C GLY A 112 -4.18 0.53 -23.48
N THR A 113 -3.18 1.35 -23.76
CA THR A 113 -2.27 1.92 -22.74
C THR A 113 -3.01 2.91 -21.83
N ALA A 114 -2.81 2.79 -20.52
CA ALA A 114 -3.36 3.73 -19.55
C ALA A 114 -2.74 5.13 -19.72
N GLY A 115 -3.53 6.19 -19.47
CA GLY A 115 -3.03 7.56 -19.53
C GLY A 115 -2.23 7.91 -18.28
N ALA A 116 -1.17 8.71 -18.45
CA ALA A 116 -0.43 9.27 -17.33
C ALA A 116 -1.33 10.23 -16.55
N VAL A 117 -1.39 10.07 -15.23
CA VAL A 117 -2.16 10.97 -14.35
C VAL A 117 -1.34 12.25 -14.11
N PRO A 118 -1.88 13.45 -14.39
CA PRO A 118 -1.17 14.70 -14.13
C PRO A 118 -0.77 14.84 -12.65
N LEU A 119 0.45 15.33 -12.37
CA LEU A 119 0.93 15.49 -10.99
C LEU A 119 0.01 16.35 -10.11
N GLY A 120 -0.57 17.42 -10.68
CA GLY A 120 -1.53 18.27 -9.96
C GLY A 120 -2.78 17.49 -9.51
N ASP A 121 -3.28 16.58 -10.36
CA ASP A 121 -4.42 15.72 -10.03
C ASP A 121 -4.05 14.69 -8.94
N GLN A 122 -2.83 14.16 -8.96
CA GLN A 122 -2.33 13.27 -7.92
C GLN A 122 -2.26 13.99 -6.57
N VAL A 123 -1.58 15.15 -6.50
CA VAL A 123 -1.44 15.94 -5.27
C VAL A 123 -2.80 16.32 -4.69
N GLN A 124 -3.71 16.80 -5.54
CA GLN A 124 -5.03 17.20 -5.08
C GLN A 124 -5.87 15.99 -4.62
N ASP A 125 -5.60 14.77 -5.08
CA ASP A 125 -6.32 13.56 -4.64
C ASP A 125 -5.74 13.10 -3.31
N SER A 126 -4.42 13.04 -3.21
CA SER A 126 -3.69 12.71 -1.98
C SER A 126 -4.07 13.62 -0.82
N LEU A 127 -4.17 14.94 -1.03
CA LEU A 127 -4.63 15.88 0.00
C LEU A 127 -6.07 15.59 0.44
N GLY A 128 -6.96 15.32 -0.53
CA GLY A 128 -8.33 14.93 -0.24
C GLY A 128 -8.40 13.57 0.48
N PHE A 129 -7.50 12.65 0.15
CA PHE A 129 -7.37 11.35 0.80
C PHE A 129 -6.96 11.52 2.25
N PHE A 130 -5.89 12.28 2.48
CA PHE A 130 -5.35 12.61 3.79
C PHE A 130 -6.39 13.26 4.71
N ALA A 131 -7.13 14.27 4.23
CA ALA A 131 -8.20 14.91 5.01
C ALA A 131 -9.30 13.91 5.43
N THR A 132 -9.69 13.01 4.51
CA THR A 132 -10.68 11.97 4.81
C THR A 132 -10.12 10.91 5.76
N LEU A 133 -8.84 10.55 5.63
CA LEU A 133 -8.15 9.62 6.51
C LEU A 133 -8.18 10.14 7.94
N ILE A 134 -7.84 11.41 8.15
CA ILE A 134 -7.91 12.05 9.46
C ILE A 134 -9.34 12.03 10.01
N ALA A 135 -10.31 12.51 9.23
CA ALA A 135 -11.70 12.57 9.67
C ALA A 135 -12.28 11.19 10.01
N ALA A 136 -11.97 10.18 9.19
CA ALA A 136 -12.47 8.82 9.38
C ALA A 136 -11.81 8.15 10.60
N ASN A 137 -10.52 8.35 10.83
CA ASN A 137 -9.84 7.84 12.02
C ASN A 137 -10.31 8.54 13.30
N ALA A 138 -10.55 9.86 13.26
CA ALA A 138 -11.13 10.59 14.38
C ALA A 138 -12.53 10.06 14.73
N ALA A 139 -13.38 9.83 13.73
CA ALA A 139 -14.69 9.23 13.94
C ALA A 139 -14.59 7.80 14.52
N ALA A 140 -13.63 6.99 14.04
CA ALA A 140 -13.41 5.66 14.57
C ALA A 140 -12.93 5.66 16.03
N LEU A 141 -12.06 6.61 16.41
CA LEU A 141 -11.62 6.78 17.79
C LEU A 141 -12.82 7.03 18.71
N VAL A 142 -13.74 7.91 18.30
CA VAL A 142 -14.97 8.17 19.03
C VAL A 142 -15.82 6.89 19.13
N LEU A 143 -15.99 6.14 18.04
CA LEU A 143 -16.75 4.89 18.05
C LEU A 143 -16.13 3.81 18.96
N TYR A 144 -14.80 3.70 19.00
CA TYR A 144 -14.11 2.74 19.87
C TYR A 144 -14.36 3.03 21.36
N LEU A 145 -14.52 4.30 21.75
CA LEU A 145 -14.82 4.67 23.14
C LEU A 145 -16.21 4.21 23.59
N PHE A 146 -17.18 4.16 22.68
CA PHE A 146 -18.55 3.76 23.01
C PHE A 146 -18.81 2.26 22.85
N VAL A 147 -18.13 1.60 21.91
CA VAL A 147 -18.48 0.23 21.49
C VAL A 147 -17.24 -0.63 21.24
N ALA A 148 -16.39 -0.77 22.26
CA ALA A 148 -15.14 -1.54 22.21
C ALA A 148 -15.29 -2.99 21.70
N PRO A 149 -16.35 -3.77 22.05
CA PRO A 149 -16.51 -5.13 21.51
C PRO A 149 -16.70 -5.19 19.99
N LEU A 150 -17.17 -4.12 19.37
CA LEU A 150 -17.33 -4.02 17.91
C LEU A 150 -16.05 -3.53 17.20
N ALA A 151 -14.93 -3.39 17.91
CA ALA A 151 -13.70 -2.85 17.36
C ALA A 151 -13.21 -3.58 16.08
N PRO A 152 -13.25 -4.91 15.95
CA PRO A 152 -12.86 -5.59 14.71
C PRO A 152 -13.72 -5.18 13.50
N PHE A 153 -15.03 -4.99 13.70
CA PHE A 153 -15.94 -4.57 12.64
C PHE A 153 -15.74 -3.11 12.25
N ILE A 154 -15.49 -2.24 13.24
CA ILE A 154 -15.13 -0.83 13.00
C ILE A 154 -13.81 -0.78 12.23
N PHE A 155 -12.81 -1.58 12.61
CA PHE A 155 -11.52 -1.66 11.95
C PHE A 155 -11.66 -2.07 10.48
N TRP A 156 -12.37 -3.17 10.18
CA TRP A 156 -12.59 -3.62 8.81
C TRP A 156 -13.45 -2.64 8.00
N GLY A 157 -14.49 -2.08 8.61
CA GLY A 157 -15.36 -1.09 7.96
C GLY A 157 -14.60 0.20 7.57
N LEU A 158 -13.80 0.72 8.50
CA LEU A 158 -12.98 1.92 8.31
C LEU A 158 -11.86 1.69 7.30
N ASN A 159 -11.01 0.67 7.54
CA ASN A 159 -9.89 0.38 6.64
C ASN A 159 -10.41 -0.02 5.26
N GLY A 160 -11.51 -0.77 5.19
CA GLY A 160 -12.15 -1.08 3.93
C GLY A 160 -12.67 0.15 3.19
N PHE A 161 -13.20 1.14 3.90
CA PHE A 161 -13.56 2.42 3.30
C PHE A 161 -12.35 3.19 2.76
N LEU A 162 -11.26 3.27 3.52
CA LEU A 162 -10.03 3.95 3.10
C LEU A 162 -9.39 3.25 1.89
N LEU A 163 -9.17 1.94 1.98
CA LEU A 163 -8.60 1.12 0.90
C LEU A 163 -9.48 1.19 -0.35
N GLY A 164 -10.79 0.98 -0.19
CA GLY A 164 -11.72 1.00 -1.31
C GLY A 164 -11.72 2.34 -2.03
N ARG A 165 -11.72 3.44 -1.27
CA ARG A 165 -11.66 4.77 -1.85
C ARG A 165 -10.35 5.03 -2.59
N GLU A 166 -9.21 4.71 -1.99
CA GLU A 166 -7.89 5.02 -2.54
C GLU A 166 -7.61 4.20 -3.80
N TYR A 167 -7.62 2.87 -3.67
CA TYR A 167 -7.27 1.97 -4.76
C TYR A 167 -8.22 2.08 -5.96
N PHE A 168 -9.52 2.30 -5.72
CA PHE A 168 -10.46 2.55 -6.81
C PHE A 168 -10.18 3.89 -7.52
N THR A 169 -9.86 4.93 -6.76
CA THR A 169 -9.61 6.26 -7.34
C THR A 169 -8.36 6.22 -8.20
N LEU A 170 -7.28 5.59 -7.74
CA LEU A 170 -6.05 5.36 -8.51
C LEU A 170 -6.33 4.59 -9.81
N ALA A 171 -7.05 3.46 -9.73
CA ALA A 171 -7.39 2.66 -10.91
C ALA A 171 -8.28 3.43 -11.91
N ALA A 172 -9.27 4.19 -11.43
CA ALA A 172 -10.16 4.95 -12.28
C ALA A 172 -9.49 6.17 -12.91
N MET A 173 -8.64 6.90 -12.16
CA MET A 173 -7.98 8.11 -12.64
C MET A 173 -7.09 7.86 -13.87
N ARG A 174 -6.45 6.69 -13.92
CA ARG A 174 -5.64 6.23 -15.07
C ARG A 174 -6.40 6.11 -16.39
N ARG A 175 -7.74 5.99 -16.33
CA ARG A 175 -8.59 5.69 -17.49
C ARG A 175 -9.56 6.80 -17.83
N VAL A 176 -10.16 7.42 -16.80
CA VAL A 176 -11.23 8.42 -16.99
C VAL A 176 -10.90 9.78 -16.38
N GLY A 177 -9.71 9.94 -15.79
CA GLY A 177 -9.29 11.15 -15.11
C GLY A 177 -10.00 11.39 -13.77
N ARG A 178 -9.53 12.39 -13.04
CA ARG A 178 -9.97 12.73 -11.67
C ARG A 178 -11.47 13.02 -11.57
N ALA A 179 -12.00 13.85 -12.46
CA ALA A 179 -13.40 14.30 -12.41
C ALA A 179 -14.37 13.11 -12.55
N GLN A 180 -14.15 12.28 -13.57
CA GLN A 180 -15.02 11.13 -13.84
C GLN A 180 -14.80 10.00 -12.82
N ALA A 181 -13.58 9.80 -12.32
CA ALA A 181 -13.30 8.87 -11.22
C ALA A 181 -14.12 9.22 -9.97
N LYS A 182 -14.23 10.51 -9.61
CA LYS A 182 -15.06 10.98 -8.50
C LYS A 182 -16.55 10.69 -8.71
N VAL A 183 -17.05 10.83 -9.94
CA VAL A 183 -18.44 10.51 -10.30
C VAL A 183 -18.71 9.01 -10.17
N LEU A 184 -17.84 8.15 -10.73
CA LEU A 184 -17.96 6.70 -10.62
C LEU A 184 -17.93 6.25 -9.15
N ARG A 185 -17.01 6.80 -8.37
CA ARG A 185 -16.87 6.47 -6.94
C ARG A 185 -18.14 6.80 -6.16
N LYS A 186 -18.75 7.97 -6.41
CA LYS A 186 -20.02 8.35 -5.77
C LYS A 186 -21.15 7.40 -6.14
N ARG A 187 -21.24 7.01 -7.42
CA ARG A 187 -22.29 6.12 -7.93
C ARG A 187 -22.18 4.69 -7.39
N HIS A 188 -20.96 4.17 -7.25
CA HIS A 188 -20.70 2.79 -6.83
C HIS A 188 -20.13 2.68 -5.40
N ARG A 189 -20.43 3.65 -4.53
CA ARG A 189 -19.85 3.77 -3.19
C ARG A 189 -19.95 2.48 -2.36
N LEU A 190 -21.10 1.80 -2.41
CA LEU A 190 -21.34 0.58 -1.63
C LEU A 190 -20.54 -0.60 -2.17
N THR A 191 -20.48 -0.76 -3.49
CA THR A 191 -19.70 -1.83 -4.14
C THR A 191 -18.21 -1.65 -3.89
N ILE A 192 -17.72 -0.42 -3.98
CA ILE A 192 -16.33 -0.06 -3.72
C ILE A 192 -15.99 -0.30 -2.25
N TRP A 193 -16.86 0.14 -1.34
CA TRP A 193 -16.68 -0.10 0.09
C TRP A 193 -16.66 -1.58 0.44
N ALA A 194 -17.61 -2.37 -0.07
CA ALA A 194 -17.66 -3.81 0.17
C ALA A 194 -16.40 -4.52 -0.35
N ALA A 195 -15.91 -4.16 -1.55
CA ALA A 195 -14.64 -4.67 -2.06
C ALA A 195 -13.46 -4.28 -1.15
N GLY A 196 -13.47 -3.06 -0.64
CA GLY A 196 -12.47 -2.58 0.31
C GLY A 196 -12.51 -3.33 1.65
N VAL A 197 -13.70 -3.61 2.20
CA VAL A 197 -13.85 -4.40 3.43
C VAL A 197 -13.29 -5.81 3.25
N MET A 198 -13.54 -6.45 2.10
CA MET A 198 -12.91 -7.74 1.79
C MET A 198 -11.38 -7.64 1.73
N MET A 199 -10.84 -6.52 1.23
CA MET A 199 -9.40 -6.25 1.20
C MET A 199 -8.81 -5.90 2.57
N ALA A 200 -9.62 -5.42 3.52
CA ALA A 200 -9.19 -5.11 4.87
C ALA A 200 -8.96 -6.37 5.73
N VAL A 201 -9.53 -7.52 5.35
CA VAL A 201 -9.34 -8.79 6.07
C VAL A 201 -7.90 -9.33 5.88
N PRO A 202 -7.34 -9.45 4.67
CA PRO A 202 -5.93 -9.78 4.46
C PRO A 202 -4.94 -8.91 5.25
N LEU A 203 -5.28 -7.65 5.48
CA LEU A 203 -4.46 -6.68 6.22
C LEU A 203 -4.22 -7.10 7.68
N THR A 204 -5.12 -7.88 8.28
CA THR A 204 -4.96 -8.36 9.66
C THR A 204 -3.99 -9.53 9.79
N ILE A 205 -3.53 -10.12 8.67
CA ILE A 205 -2.61 -11.26 8.66
C ILE A 205 -1.24 -10.76 8.20
N PRO A 206 -0.22 -10.68 9.08
CA PRO A 206 1.05 -10.02 8.79
C PRO A 206 1.74 -10.46 7.49
N VAL A 207 1.74 -11.78 7.21
CA VAL A 207 2.37 -12.34 5.99
C VAL A 207 1.57 -11.98 4.74
N ILE A 208 0.23 -11.98 4.82
CA ILE A 208 -0.64 -11.68 3.67
C ILE A 208 -0.70 -10.17 3.41
N ASN A 209 -0.45 -9.34 4.44
CA ASN A 209 -0.42 -7.89 4.31
C ASN A 209 0.58 -7.42 3.22
N LEU A 210 1.67 -8.15 2.99
CA LEU A 210 2.63 -7.88 1.91
C LEU A 210 2.02 -8.00 0.51
N ALA A 211 0.98 -8.81 0.34
CA ALA A 211 0.27 -8.98 -0.92
C ALA A 211 -0.85 -7.95 -1.12
N VAL A 212 -1.23 -7.19 -0.08
CA VAL A 212 -2.36 -6.25 -0.14
C VAL A 212 -2.21 -5.20 -1.25
N PRO A 213 -1.04 -4.57 -1.49
CA PRO A 213 -0.91 -3.60 -2.57
C PRO A 213 -1.20 -4.21 -3.95
N VAL A 214 -0.69 -5.42 -4.19
CA VAL A 214 -0.88 -6.17 -5.45
C VAL A 214 -2.34 -6.60 -5.60
N LEU A 215 -2.91 -7.19 -4.56
CA LEU A 215 -4.30 -7.64 -4.53
C LEU A 215 -5.27 -6.47 -4.67
N GLY A 216 -4.97 -5.33 -4.05
CA GLY A 216 -5.75 -4.11 -4.13
C GLY A 216 -5.73 -3.55 -5.56
N ALA A 217 -4.54 -3.37 -6.14
CA ALA A 217 -4.40 -2.89 -7.51
C ALA A 217 -5.20 -3.77 -8.49
N ALA A 218 -5.05 -5.09 -8.41
CA ALA A 218 -5.77 -6.03 -9.26
C ALA A 218 -7.29 -5.99 -9.05
N THR A 219 -7.74 -6.07 -7.79
CA THR A 219 -9.17 -6.11 -7.43
C THR A 219 -9.89 -4.85 -7.89
N PHE A 220 -9.31 -3.68 -7.65
CA PHE A 220 -9.93 -2.41 -8.01
C PHE A 220 -9.85 -2.10 -9.51
N THR A 221 -8.85 -2.63 -10.21
CA THR A 221 -8.79 -2.60 -11.68
C THR A 221 -9.91 -3.42 -12.30
N HIS A 222 -10.09 -4.67 -11.84
CA HIS A 222 -11.23 -5.49 -12.26
C HIS A 222 -12.57 -4.86 -11.91
N LEU A 223 -12.68 -4.29 -10.70
CA LEU A 223 -13.89 -3.60 -10.28
C LEU A 223 -14.21 -2.40 -11.19
N PHE A 224 -13.21 -1.58 -11.52
CA PHE A 224 -13.35 -0.46 -12.44
C PHE A 224 -13.93 -0.92 -13.78
N HIS A 225 -13.29 -1.91 -14.43
CA HIS A 225 -13.77 -2.45 -15.70
C HIS A 225 -15.16 -3.07 -15.60
N ARG A 226 -15.51 -3.70 -14.48
CA ARG A 226 -16.85 -4.26 -14.27
C ARG A 226 -17.92 -3.16 -14.17
N VAL A 227 -17.65 -2.08 -13.43
CA VAL A 227 -18.64 -1.00 -13.26
C VAL A 227 -18.72 -0.08 -14.49
N THR A 228 -17.71 -0.07 -15.36
CA THR A 228 -17.73 0.64 -16.64
C THR A 228 -18.33 -0.19 -17.77
N ARG A 229 -18.07 -1.50 -17.83
CA ARG A 229 -18.67 -2.41 -18.84
C ARG A 229 -20.18 -2.59 -18.69
N GLY A 230 -20.72 -2.51 -17.47
CA GLY A 230 -22.17 -2.54 -17.24
C GLY A 230 -22.96 -1.34 -17.78
N ARG A 231 -22.33 -0.49 -18.63
CA ARG A 231 -22.92 0.65 -19.33
C ARG A 231 -22.84 0.53 -20.86
N ALA A 232 -22.40 -0.60 -21.42
CA ALA A 232 -22.50 -0.89 -22.84
C ALA A 232 -23.85 -1.57 -23.13
#